data_AF-A0A7D8UCD1-F1
#
_entry.id   AF-A0A7D8UCD1-F1
#
_cell.length_a   1.000
_cell.length_b   1.000
_cell.length_c   1.000
_cell.angle_alpha   90.00
_cell.angle_beta   90.00
_cell.angle_gamma   90.00
#
_symmetry.space_group_name_H-M   'P 1'
#
loop_
_entity.id
_entity.type
_entity.pdbx_description
1 polymer ?
#
loop_
_entity_poly.entity_id
_entity_poly.type
_entity_poly.pdbx_seq_one_letter_code
_entity_poly.pdbx_strand_id
1 'polypeptide(L)'
;MPTQSLGSPRTDRAVDADSTLKPALTVPQTGNRVLRWRQFCRDFLKCHRRPFNVALHTITTPIGVFGLISMIRLLSPDFAVAMVVAYVVVLLAMVPKAVWLASTAVMVALLTAALILSPGWLAAGSCVAFGYFGQDLAHLITGERTLQSTYIRDQNRVARLVEHGLLLVPTLLVIAGRQHQSPLRLLVSRKAVLHTKLTSPDQVGGLGEIRTWVRMTEPNLSRSTHWWQTDLTGEAREAFDRLSRDASLMAMIRRFHGTGYEVHPVLGMNELYVTGPPKQSTSDTVFYMGHVDGPWSVFPGARLYRCMVAASENAEVTTHFPMIGADYAQPEGYRLETGDSVAFDFNRELHYITRDPSAKQVEPRVNLKLHFVAHPDAMSWYGSLLAKLTTVYDLRARGLFLQTIDPNSWVQNLKTQWILGWTKAFEWIVRFVGWTNLAYVLLMAAISVALGDPRWFVATTSFVHYAIYIATLRERGAVSFGEFRRNALFFKTVALTQLFVLYASFFSGQLLSLGIVVGGFALAARAASVLGMNRTLFSAELGIDPPLRLRRFPYGFLPHPMILGAMSGIAAMLLVPSFRASFGWLCAGHLCCYATVLAQEILRSRQSSDSRAVLSPN
;
A
#
# COMPACT_ATOMS: atom_id res chain seq x y z
N MET A 1 -5.19 28.79 -33.13
CA MET A 1 -5.63 28.38 -31.77
C MET A 1 -4.43 28.50 -30.84
N PRO A 2 -4.56 29.13 -29.67
CA PRO A 2 -3.40 29.59 -28.91
C PRO A 2 -2.65 28.40 -28.30
N THR A 3 -1.35 28.38 -28.56
CA THR A 3 -0.33 27.47 -28.05
C THR A 3 -0.13 27.67 -26.55
N GLN A 4 -0.56 26.70 -25.75
CA GLN A 4 -0.16 26.64 -24.34
C GLN A 4 1.27 26.10 -24.24
N SER A 5 2.16 26.94 -23.74
CA SER A 5 3.57 26.62 -23.50
C SER A 5 3.68 25.48 -22.49
N LEU A 6 4.39 24.42 -22.89
CA LEU A 6 4.82 23.31 -22.04
C LEU A 6 5.64 23.86 -20.86
N GLY A 7 5.11 23.67 -19.65
CA GLY A 7 5.83 23.94 -18.42
C GLY A 7 7.06 23.05 -18.32
N SER A 8 8.22 23.68 -18.16
CA SER A 8 9.51 23.05 -17.90
C SER A 8 9.45 22.05 -16.75
N PRO A 9 10.23 20.94 -16.80
CA PRO A 9 10.32 20.00 -15.69
C PRO A 9 10.91 20.71 -14.47
N ARG A 10 10.15 20.74 -13.38
CA ARG A 10 10.64 21.13 -12.05
C ARG A 10 11.78 20.18 -11.70
N THR A 11 13.00 20.69 -11.76
CA THR A 11 14.16 20.04 -11.17
C THR A 11 13.93 19.91 -9.68
N ASP A 12 13.96 18.67 -9.20
CA ASP A 12 14.05 18.36 -7.77
C ASP A 12 15.33 19.01 -7.23
N ARG A 13 15.20 20.21 -6.69
CA ARG A 13 16.22 20.75 -5.78
C ARG A 13 16.36 19.75 -4.65
N ALA A 14 17.57 19.21 -4.51
CA ALA A 14 18.01 18.60 -3.27
C ALA A 14 17.59 19.52 -2.12
N VAL A 15 16.76 19.01 -1.23
CA VAL A 15 16.38 19.71 -0.01
C VAL A 15 17.63 19.74 0.84
N ASP A 16 18.35 20.85 0.77
CA ASP A 16 19.35 21.22 1.76
C ASP A 16 18.68 21.13 3.13
N ALA A 17 19.21 20.22 3.94
CA ALA A 17 18.84 20.05 5.33
C ALA A 17 19.52 21.14 6.16
N ASP A 18 19.32 22.42 5.82
CA ASP A 18 19.68 23.52 6.70
C ASP A 18 18.92 24.81 6.36
N SER A 19 18.65 25.62 7.38
CA SER A 19 17.86 26.87 7.40
C SER A 19 16.32 26.68 7.38
N THR A 20 15.60 26.92 8.48
CA THR A 20 15.43 28.24 9.10
C THR A 20 15.13 28.12 10.60
N LEU A 21 16.14 28.36 11.43
CA LEU A 21 15.97 28.77 12.82
C LEU A 21 16.82 30.04 12.99
N LYS A 22 16.17 31.21 12.96
CA LYS A 22 16.83 32.47 13.36
C LYS A 22 17.06 32.43 14.89
N PRO A 23 18.27 32.74 15.39
CA PRO A 23 18.57 32.76 16.80
C PRO A 23 18.40 34.18 17.34
N ALA A 24 17.42 34.37 18.21
CA ALA A 24 17.45 35.43 19.19
C ALA A 24 16.62 34.94 20.37
N LEU A 25 17.30 34.55 21.45
CA LEU A 25 16.86 34.57 22.85
C LEU A 25 17.78 33.65 23.64
N THR A 26 18.47 34.26 24.59
CA THR A 26 19.20 33.64 25.71
C THR A 26 18.45 32.42 26.25
N VAL A 27 19.08 31.24 26.12
CA VAL A 27 18.46 29.93 26.35
C VAL A 27 18.42 29.61 27.86
N PRO A 28 17.23 29.46 28.47
CA PRO A 28 17.10 28.89 29.81
C PRO A 28 17.45 27.39 29.77
N GLN A 29 17.79 26.79 30.92
CA GLN A 29 18.20 25.38 31.07
C GLN A 29 17.24 24.32 30.44
N THR A 30 16.03 24.70 30.03
CA THR A 30 15.09 23.90 29.24
C THR A 30 15.56 23.60 27.80
N GLY A 31 16.49 24.38 27.24
CA GLY A 31 17.00 24.19 25.88
C GLY A 31 17.80 22.90 25.68
N ASN A 32 18.65 22.53 26.65
CA ASN A 32 19.52 21.35 26.54
C ASN A 32 18.74 20.04 26.44
N ARG A 33 17.62 19.91 27.18
CA ARG A 33 16.76 18.72 27.13
C ARG A 33 16.12 18.55 25.75
N VAL A 34 15.54 19.60 25.21
CA VAL A 34 14.85 19.57 23.91
C VAL A 34 15.86 19.29 22.78
N LEU A 35 17.05 19.88 22.86
CA LEU A 35 18.14 19.62 21.91
C LEU A 35 18.60 18.15 21.97
N ARG A 36 18.83 17.60 23.16
CA ARG A 36 19.23 16.19 23.34
C ARG A 36 18.19 15.21 22.80
N TRP A 37 16.90 15.41 23.13
CA TRP A 37 15.80 14.61 22.59
C TRP A 37 15.74 14.66 21.06
N ARG A 38 15.82 15.87 20.47
CA ARG A 38 15.83 16.04 19.01
C ARG A 38 17.01 15.34 18.36
N GLN A 39 18.19 15.42 18.96
CA GLN A 39 19.38 14.75 18.46
C GLN A 39 19.21 13.23 18.49
N PHE A 40 18.73 12.67 19.60
CA PHE A 40 18.44 11.24 19.71
C PHE A 40 17.44 10.78 18.64
N CYS A 41 16.35 11.51 18.42
CA CYS A 41 15.40 11.19 17.34
C CYS A 41 16.04 11.22 15.95
N ARG A 42 16.94 12.17 15.67
CA ARG A 42 17.66 12.23 14.39
C ARG A 42 18.56 11.01 14.21
N ASP A 43 19.28 10.61 15.25
CA ASP A 43 20.18 9.46 15.18
C ASP A 43 19.41 8.15 15.05
N PHE A 44 18.30 7.99 15.77
CA PHE A 44 17.40 6.86 15.60
C PHE A 44 16.81 6.82 14.18
N LEU A 45 16.41 7.98 13.63
CA LEU A 45 15.86 8.07 12.27
C LEU A 45 16.88 7.67 11.19
N LYS A 46 18.18 7.91 11.40
CA LYS A 46 19.23 7.45 10.47
C LYS A 46 19.22 5.92 10.31
N CYS A 47 18.80 5.20 11.34
CA CYS A 47 18.72 3.75 11.44
C CYS A 47 17.31 3.18 11.11
N HIS A 48 16.28 4.02 11.01
CA HIS A 48 14.89 3.61 10.84
C HIS A 48 14.19 4.48 9.79
N ARG A 49 14.68 4.43 8.56
CA ARG A 49 14.17 5.24 7.44
C ARG A 49 13.01 4.55 6.74
N ARG A 50 13.04 3.21 6.67
CA ARG A 50 12.06 2.41 5.92
C ARG A 50 10.81 2.13 6.79
N PRO A 51 9.59 2.39 6.27
CA PRO A 51 8.34 2.07 6.97
C PRO A 51 8.22 0.62 7.43
N PHE A 52 8.76 -0.33 6.65
CA PHE A 52 8.73 -1.74 7.01
C PHE A 52 9.58 -2.05 8.24
N ASN A 53 10.77 -1.46 8.37
CA ASN A 53 11.60 -1.63 9.56
C ASN A 53 10.87 -1.07 10.79
N VAL A 54 10.30 0.13 10.67
CA VAL A 54 9.52 0.76 11.74
C VAL A 54 8.29 -0.09 12.11
N ALA A 55 7.61 -0.69 11.13
CA ALA A 55 6.46 -1.57 11.36
C ALA A 55 6.85 -2.80 12.19
N LEU A 56 7.96 -3.45 11.84
CA LEU A 56 8.49 -4.57 12.62
C LEU A 56 8.85 -4.11 14.05
N HIS A 57 9.48 -2.95 14.21
CA HIS A 57 9.78 -2.39 15.52
C HIS A 57 8.53 -2.07 16.35
N THR A 58 7.44 -1.61 15.72
CA THR A 58 6.15 -1.39 16.41
C THR A 58 5.49 -2.68 16.91
N ILE A 59 5.96 -3.85 16.47
CA ILE A 59 5.53 -5.15 16.96
C ILE A 59 6.54 -5.70 17.97
N THR A 60 7.82 -5.74 17.62
CA THR A 60 8.87 -6.36 18.43
C THR A 60 9.16 -5.59 19.72
N THR A 61 9.12 -4.26 19.68
CA THR A 61 9.39 -3.43 20.88
C THR A 61 8.30 -3.64 21.95
N PRO A 62 6.99 -3.51 21.66
CA PRO A 62 5.96 -3.77 22.68
C PRO A 62 5.99 -5.21 23.21
N ILE A 63 6.26 -6.21 22.36
CA ILE A 63 6.37 -7.62 22.81
C ILE A 63 7.56 -7.80 23.76
N GLY A 64 8.72 -7.23 23.43
CA GLY A 64 9.90 -7.28 24.30
C GLY A 64 9.66 -6.58 25.64
N VAL A 65 9.05 -5.39 25.63
CA VAL A 65 8.70 -4.64 26.84
C VAL A 65 7.65 -5.38 27.68
N PHE A 66 6.64 -5.96 27.05
CA PHE A 66 5.65 -6.83 27.73
C PHE A 66 6.32 -8.02 28.41
N GLY A 67 7.25 -8.69 27.72
CA GLY A 67 8.03 -9.80 28.29
C GLY A 67 8.82 -9.37 29.52
N LEU A 68 9.51 -8.22 29.46
CA LEU A 68 10.28 -7.68 30.58
C LEU A 68 9.38 -7.32 31.77
N ILE A 69 8.29 -6.60 31.54
CA ILE A 69 7.32 -6.26 32.60
C ILE A 69 6.76 -7.54 33.23
N SER A 70 6.44 -8.55 32.40
CA SER A 70 5.94 -9.83 32.87
C SER A 70 6.94 -10.58 33.75
N MET A 71 8.23 -10.59 33.39
CA MET A 71 9.29 -11.15 34.23
C MET A 71 9.42 -10.44 35.58
N ILE A 72 9.38 -9.10 35.60
CA ILE A 72 9.40 -8.31 36.84
C ILE A 72 8.17 -8.63 37.68
N ARG A 73 6.99 -8.77 37.05
CA ARG A 73 5.73 -9.12 37.69
C ARG A 73 5.72 -10.53 38.31
N LEU A 74 6.52 -11.45 37.77
CA LEU A 74 6.74 -12.77 38.38
C LEU A 74 7.60 -12.70 39.65
N LEU A 75 8.44 -11.67 39.81
CA LEU A 75 9.14 -11.40 41.07
C LEU A 75 8.20 -10.76 42.10
N SER A 76 7.47 -9.71 41.69
CA SER A 76 6.41 -9.09 42.48
C SER A 76 5.52 -8.22 41.57
N PRO A 77 4.19 -8.38 41.60
CA PRO A 77 3.26 -7.51 40.87
C PRO A 77 3.42 -6.02 41.25
N ASP A 78 3.56 -5.73 42.55
CA ASP A 78 3.74 -4.37 43.04
C ASP A 78 5.06 -3.77 42.56
N PHE A 79 6.11 -4.59 42.49
CA PHE A 79 7.39 -4.17 41.95
C PHE A 79 7.31 -3.83 40.46
N ALA A 80 6.53 -4.59 39.67
CA ALA A 80 6.29 -4.26 38.26
C ALA A 80 5.55 -2.92 38.10
N VAL A 81 4.53 -2.68 38.93
CA VAL A 81 3.82 -1.39 38.96
C VAL A 81 4.80 -0.25 39.31
N ALA A 82 5.58 -0.41 40.39
CA ALA A 82 6.55 0.59 40.83
C ALA A 82 7.59 0.90 39.74
N MET A 83 8.10 -0.12 39.05
CA MET A 83 9.07 0.04 37.96
C MET A 83 8.49 0.78 36.75
N VAL A 84 7.24 0.48 36.36
CA VAL A 84 6.57 1.20 35.26
C VAL A 84 6.29 2.65 35.64
N VAL A 85 5.87 2.92 36.87
CA VAL A 85 5.67 4.28 37.39
C VAL A 85 7.00 5.05 37.39
N ALA A 86 8.08 4.45 37.90
CA ALA A 86 9.41 5.04 37.90
C ALA A 86 9.87 5.38 36.48
N TYR A 87 9.69 4.46 35.52
CA TYR A 87 10.00 4.70 34.11
C TYR A 87 9.24 5.90 33.54
N VAL A 88 7.93 5.99 33.78
CA VAL A 88 7.08 7.10 33.31
C VAL A 88 7.49 8.43 33.93
N VAL A 89 7.86 8.46 35.21
CA VAL A 89 8.36 9.66 35.89
C VAL A 89 9.70 10.11 35.28
N VAL A 90 10.61 9.18 35.00
CA VAL A 90 11.88 9.49 34.32
C VAL A 90 11.62 10.08 32.93
N LEU A 91 10.70 9.50 32.16
CA LEU A 91 10.34 10.02 30.83
C LEU A 91 9.80 11.46 30.89
N LEU A 92 9.07 11.83 31.95
CA LEU A 92 8.55 13.20 32.14
C LEU A 92 9.67 14.24 32.19
N ALA A 93 10.89 13.84 32.58
CA ALA A 93 12.08 14.68 32.58
C ALA A 93 12.89 14.62 31.27
N MET A 94 12.62 13.65 30.37
CA MET A 94 13.40 13.44 29.15
C MET A 94 12.69 13.87 27.86
N VAL A 95 11.39 13.59 27.70
CA VAL A 95 10.68 13.74 26.40
C VAL A 95 9.55 14.78 26.42
N PRO A 96 9.12 15.36 25.28
CA PRO A 96 8.01 16.32 25.25
C PRO A 96 6.71 15.76 25.86
N LYS A 97 5.89 16.61 26.49
CA LYS A 97 4.66 16.20 27.21
C LYS A 97 3.73 15.30 26.40
N ALA A 98 3.52 15.61 25.11
CA ALA A 98 2.67 14.80 24.24
C ALA A 98 3.24 13.39 23.99
N VAL A 99 4.57 13.27 23.82
CA VAL A 99 5.26 11.99 23.66
C VAL A 99 5.22 11.21 24.96
N TRP A 100 5.46 11.87 26.08
CA TRP A 100 5.35 11.30 27.42
C TRP A 100 3.96 10.70 27.67
N LEU A 101 2.89 11.45 27.36
CA LEU A 101 1.52 10.97 27.53
C LEU A 101 1.25 9.72 26.69
N ALA A 102 1.68 9.72 25.42
CA ALA A 102 1.52 8.58 24.53
C ALA A 102 2.31 7.35 25.02
N SER A 103 3.57 7.54 25.44
CA SER A 103 4.39 6.47 26.02
C SER A 103 3.78 5.93 27.31
N THR A 104 3.25 6.80 28.18
CA THR A 104 2.57 6.41 29.41
C THR A 104 1.37 5.52 29.11
N ALA A 105 0.53 5.89 28.14
CA ALA A 105 -0.60 5.09 27.72
C ALA A 105 -0.19 3.69 27.23
N VAL A 106 0.89 3.61 26.43
CA VAL A 106 1.44 2.31 25.98
C VAL A 106 1.94 1.49 27.16
N MET A 107 2.73 2.08 28.07
CA MET A 107 3.28 1.36 29.21
C MET A 107 2.19 0.85 30.17
N VAL A 108 1.17 1.67 30.43
CA VAL A 108 0.00 1.25 31.21
C VAL A 108 -0.72 0.09 30.53
N ALA A 109 -0.94 0.15 29.22
CA ALA A 109 -1.58 -0.95 28.49
C ALA A 109 -0.77 -2.25 28.57
N LEU A 110 0.55 -2.19 28.43
CA LEU A 110 1.44 -3.36 28.54
C LEU A 110 1.46 -3.92 29.97
N LEU A 111 1.48 -3.07 30.99
CA LEU A 111 1.39 -3.49 32.39
C LEU A 111 0.05 -4.16 32.68
N THR A 112 -1.07 -3.55 32.27
CA THR A 112 -2.40 -4.13 32.42
C THR A 112 -2.48 -5.48 31.71
N ALA A 113 -1.94 -5.61 30.50
CA ALA A 113 -1.87 -6.89 29.80
C ALA A 113 -1.05 -7.93 30.58
N ALA A 114 0.10 -7.54 31.15
CA ALA A 114 0.95 -8.45 31.93
C ALA A 114 0.27 -8.94 33.21
N LEU A 115 -0.52 -8.07 33.86
CA LEU A 115 -1.31 -8.43 35.04
C LEU A 115 -2.49 -9.36 34.69
N ILE A 116 -3.20 -9.10 33.58
CA ILE A 116 -4.37 -9.89 33.17
C ILE A 116 -3.94 -11.25 32.60
N LEU A 117 -3.02 -11.27 31.63
CA LEU A 117 -2.61 -12.50 30.94
C LEU A 117 -1.71 -13.36 31.81
N SER A 118 -1.00 -12.72 32.74
CA SER A 118 -0.21 -13.39 33.75
C SER A 118 0.76 -14.48 33.22
N PRO A 119 1.57 -14.22 32.17
CA PRO A 119 2.40 -15.25 31.56
C PRO A 119 3.50 -15.75 32.51
N GLY A 120 3.82 -17.04 32.43
CA GLY A 120 4.93 -17.64 33.18
C GLY A 120 6.31 -17.28 32.61
N TRP A 121 7.39 -17.67 33.32
CA TRP A 121 8.78 -17.34 32.97
C TRP A 121 9.15 -17.67 31.52
N LEU A 122 8.75 -18.84 31.02
CA LEU A 122 9.07 -19.28 29.65
C LEU A 122 8.41 -18.39 28.60
N ALA A 123 7.13 -18.05 28.77
CA ALA A 123 6.40 -17.20 27.84
C ALA A 123 6.92 -15.75 27.89
N ALA A 124 7.17 -15.23 29.09
CA ALA A 124 7.73 -13.89 29.29
C ALA A 124 9.15 -13.78 28.70
N GLY A 125 10.02 -14.76 28.97
CA GLY A 125 11.37 -14.84 28.40
C GLY A 125 11.36 -15.00 26.88
N SER A 126 10.44 -15.79 26.33
CA SER A 126 10.22 -15.90 24.87
C SER A 126 9.83 -14.56 24.25
N CYS A 127 8.99 -13.77 24.92
CA CYS A 127 8.62 -12.43 24.46
C CYS A 127 9.82 -11.47 24.46
N VAL A 128 10.69 -11.53 25.49
CA VAL A 128 11.93 -10.75 25.52
C VAL A 128 12.86 -11.16 24.38
N ALA A 129 13.09 -12.45 24.21
CA ALA A 129 13.94 -12.98 23.14
C ALA A 129 13.42 -12.58 21.75
N PHE A 130 12.12 -12.77 21.50
CA PHE A 130 11.47 -12.35 20.26
C PHE A 130 11.58 -10.84 20.05
N GLY A 131 11.32 -10.04 21.09
CA GLY A 131 11.41 -8.59 21.01
C GLY A 131 12.83 -8.08 20.73
N TYR A 132 13.85 -8.75 21.26
CA TYR A 132 15.26 -8.41 21.02
C TYR A 132 15.73 -8.88 19.64
N PHE A 133 15.70 -10.19 19.36
CA PHE A 133 16.18 -10.75 18.09
C PHE A 133 15.33 -10.31 16.90
N GLY A 134 14.03 -10.05 17.11
CA GLY A 134 13.15 -9.54 16.08
C GLY A 134 13.53 -8.14 15.59
N GLN A 135 14.11 -7.29 16.46
CA GLN A 135 14.62 -5.97 16.05
C GLN A 135 15.86 -6.11 15.16
N ASP A 136 16.82 -6.97 15.54
CA ASP A 136 18.00 -7.24 14.71
C ASP A 136 17.62 -7.86 13.36
N LEU A 137 16.65 -8.78 13.36
CA LEU A 137 16.10 -9.37 12.13
C LEU A 137 15.44 -8.31 11.24
N ALA A 138 14.72 -7.34 11.83
CA ALA A 138 14.10 -6.25 11.08
C ALA A 138 15.16 -5.39 10.36
N HIS A 139 16.26 -5.07 11.04
CA HIS A 139 17.40 -4.38 10.46
C HIS A 139 18.09 -5.18 9.36
N LEU A 140 18.30 -6.48 9.57
CA LEU A 140 18.89 -7.39 8.58
C LEU A 140 18.05 -7.45 7.30
N ILE A 141 16.74 -7.68 7.44
CA ILE A 141 15.79 -7.76 6.32
C ILE A 141 15.69 -6.45 5.54
N THR A 142 15.84 -5.32 6.24
CA THR A 142 15.72 -3.99 5.63
C THR A 142 17.04 -3.37 5.23
N GLY A 143 18.18 -4.04 5.45
CA GLY A 143 19.51 -3.49 5.16
C GLY A 143 19.81 -2.18 5.91
N GLU A 144 19.12 -1.91 7.02
CA GLU A 144 19.34 -0.71 7.82
C GLU A 144 20.25 -1.01 9.01
N ARG A 145 21.18 -0.12 9.35
CA ARG A 145 22.06 -0.31 10.52
C ARG A 145 21.26 -0.17 11.82
N THR A 146 21.60 -0.95 12.84
CA THR A 146 21.03 -0.78 14.19
C THR A 146 21.59 0.48 14.86
N LEU A 147 20.80 1.15 15.72
CA LEU A 147 21.33 2.28 16.50
C LEU A 147 22.46 1.81 17.44
N GLN A 148 22.35 0.61 18.01
CA GLN A 148 23.38 0.02 18.87
C GLN A 148 24.75 -0.09 18.19
N SER A 149 24.77 -0.45 16.91
CA SER A 149 26.03 -0.55 16.14
C SER A 149 26.81 0.76 16.06
N THR A 150 26.14 1.91 16.23
CA THR A 150 26.76 3.23 16.10
C THR A 150 27.54 3.66 17.34
N TYR A 151 27.29 3.05 18.51
CA TYR A 151 27.90 3.47 19.77
C TYR A 151 28.52 2.32 20.58
N ILE A 152 28.38 1.06 20.16
CA ILE A 152 28.86 -0.10 20.94
C ILE A 152 30.38 -0.06 21.19
N ARG A 153 31.12 0.65 20.33
CA ARG A 153 32.57 0.86 20.42
C ARG A 153 32.96 2.15 21.14
N ASP A 154 31.99 2.96 21.58
CA ASP A 154 32.26 4.23 22.26
C ASP A 154 32.63 3.99 23.73
N GLN A 155 33.45 4.88 24.31
CA GLN A 155 33.79 4.85 25.74
C GLN A 155 32.54 4.96 26.63
N ASN A 156 31.51 5.69 26.17
CA ASN A 156 30.24 5.89 26.86
C ASN A 156 29.16 4.86 26.48
N ARG A 157 29.55 3.67 25.99
CA ARG A 157 28.61 2.64 25.49
C ARG A 157 27.51 2.25 26.48
N VAL A 158 27.82 2.16 27.78
CA VAL A 158 26.83 1.78 28.81
C VAL A 158 25.79 2.88 29.00
N ALA A 159 26.24 4.14 29.14
CA ALA A 159 25.34 5.28 29.27
C ALA A 159 24.42 5.43 28.04
N ARG A 160 24.98 5.23 26.83
CA ARG A 160 24.19 5.24 25.59
C ARG A 160 23.25 4.06 25.46
N LEU A 161 23.63 2.87 25.95
CA LEU A 161 22.73 1.71 25.98
C LEU A 161 21.55 1.95 26.92
N VAL A 162 21.79 2.53 28.10
CA VAL A 162 20.72 2.91 29.04
C VAL A 162 19.82 3.98 28.42
N GLU A 163 20.38 5.03 27.83
CA GLU A 163 19.60 6.05 27.13
C GLU A 163 18.78 5.47 25.98
N HIS A 164 19.37 4.58 25.18
CA HIS A 164 18.68 3.87 24.11
C HIS A 164 17.50 3.04 24.64
N GLY A 165 17.72 2.22 25.67
CA GLY A 165 16.66 1.43 26.28
C GLY A 165 15.53 2.30 26.86
N LEU A 166 15.88 3.39 27.54
CA LEU A 166 14.91 4.31 28.11
C LEU A 166 14.07 5.02 27.04
N LEU A 167 14.72 5.45 25.95
CA LEU A 167 14.09 6.26 24.91
C LEU A 167 13.52 5.45 23.73
N LEU A 168 13.58 4.11 23.78
CA LEU A 168 13.14 3.25 22.68
C LEU A 168 11.65 3.44 22.36
N VAL A 169 10.76 3.23 23.33
CA VAL A 169 9.30 3.40 23.18
C VAL A 169 8.91 4.81 22.72
N PRO A 170 9.32 5.91 23.40
CA PRO A 170 8.94 7.25 22.98
C PRO A 170 9.45 7.61 21.59
N THR A 171 10.67 7.20 21.24
CA THR A 171 11.26 7.53 19.93
C THR A 171 10.58 6.76 18.81
N LEU A 172 10.27 5.48 19.04
CA LEU A 172 9.50 4.66 18.12
C LEU A 172 8.11 5.25 17.86
N LEU A 173 7.39 5.69 18.90
CA LEU A 173 6.08 6.34 18.73
C LEU A 173 6.16 7.60 17.87
N VAL A 174 7.19 8.44 18.09
CA VAL A 174 7.39 9.63 17.26
C VAL A 174 7.68 9.27 15.81
N ILE A 175 8.54 8.28 15.57
CA ILE A 175 8.97 7.91 14.21
C ILE A 175 7.88 7.16 13.45
N ALA A 176 7.18 6.23 14.11
CA ALA A 176 5.96 5.62 13.57
C ALA A 176 4.88 6.70 13.31
N GLY A 177 4.89 7.76 14.11
CA GLY A 177 4.08 8.95 13.93
C GLY A 177 4.54 9.89 12.82
N ARG A 178 5.66 9.68 12.10
CA ARG A 178 6.12 10.53 10.98
C ARG A 178 5.59 10.02 9.64
N GLN A 179 5.29 10.93 8.71
CA GLN A 179 4.64 10.57 7.44
C GLN A 179 5.45 9.55 6.63
N HIS A 180 6.72 9.83 6.39
CA HIS A 180 7.54 8.98 5.53
C HIS A 180 7.95 7.64 6.14
N GLN A 181 7.96 7.53 7.47
CA GLN A 181 8.40 6.35 8.24
C GLN A 181 7.22 5.54 8.81
N SER A 182 6.01 6.09 8.78
CA SER A 182 4.84 5.49 9.42
C SER A 182 4.56 4.09 8.85
N PRO A 183 4.38 3.06 9.70
CA PRO A 183 3.95 1.73 9.29
C PRO A 183 2.69 1.74 8.41
N LEU A 184 1.77 2.67 8.69
CA LEU A 184 0.55 2.86 7.91
C LEU A 184 0.81 3.10 6.41
N ARG A 185 1.99 3.62 6.05
CA ARG A 185 2.37 3.87 4.65
C ARG A 185 2.40 2.59 3.81
N LEU A 186 2.58 1.42 4.44
CA LEU A 186 2.54 0.11 3.80
C LEU A 186 1.14 -0.29 3.32
N LEU A 187 0.09 0.33 3.88
CA LEU A 187 -1.32 0.07 3.52
C LEU A 187 -1.84 1.00 2.42
N VAL A 188 -1.04 1.99 2.00
CA VAL A 188 -1.47 2.96 0.99
C VAL A 188 -1.33 2.36 -0.40
N SER A 189 -2.45 2.23 -1.10
CA SER A 189 -2.49 1.84 -2.51
C SER A 189 -1.91 2.95 -3.37
N ARG A 190 -0.71 2.74 -3.92
CA ARG A 190 -0.02 3.73 -4.78
C ARG A 190 -0.19 3.39 -6.25
N LYS A 191 -0.25 4.41 -7.10
CA LYS A 191 -0.25 4.27 -8.57
C LYS A 191 1.06 3.62 -9.01
N ALA A 192 1.00 2.33 -9.30
CA ALA A 192 2.13 1.53 -9.76
C ALA A 192 2.18 1.39 -11.29
N VAL A 193 1.37 2.17 -11.98
CA VAL A 193 1.47 2.43 -13.40
C VAL A 193 2.40 3.63 -13.57
N LEU A 194 3.56 3.38 -14.14
CA LEU A 194 4.66 4.33 -14.26
C LEU A 194 4.87 4.65 -15.73
N HIS A 195 5.04 5.93 -16.07
CA HIS A 195 5.28 6.34 -17.45
C HIS A 195 6.61 7.09 -17.59
N THR A 196 7.26 6.92 -18.73
CA THR A 196 8.40 7.73 -19.16
C THR A 196 8.50 7.74 -20.69
N LYS A 197 9.32 8.62 -21.25
CA LYS A 197 9.54 8.72 -22.70
C LYS A 197 11.03 8.57 -23.00
N LEU A 198 11.36 7.63 -23.87
CA LEU A 198 12.69 7.42 -24.39
C LEU A 198 12.96 8.47 -25.47
N THR A 199 14.04 9.24 -25.29
CA THR A 199 14.33 10.44 -26.09
C THR A 199 15.79 10.57 -26.48
N SER A 200 16.70 9.77 -25.92
CA SER A 200 18.11 9.85 -26.29
C SER A 200 18.31 9.38 -27.74
N PRO A 201 19.31 9.93 -28.46
CA PRO A 201 19.61 9.50 -29.84
C PRO A 201 19.76 7.99 -29.98
N ASP A 202 20.45 7.35 -29.02
CA ASP A 202 20.66 5.89 -29.02
C ASP A 202 19.35 5.11 -28.83
N GLN A 203 18.45 5.60 -27.96
CA GLN A 203 17.15 4.98 -27.74
C GLN A 203 16.28 5.10 -28.99
N VAL A 204 16.21 6.30 -29.59
CA VAL A 204 15.43 6.57 -30.79
C VAL A 204 15.98 5.78 -31.98
N GLY A 205 17.31 5.73 -32.13
CA GLY A 205 18.00 4.92 -33.12
C GLY A 205 17.68 3.43 -32.97
N GLY A 206 17.75 2.89 -31.74
CA GLY A 206 17.42 1.49 -31.47
C GLY A 206 15.95 1.14 -31.76
N LEU A 207 15.00 2.04 -31.46
CA LEU A 207 13.61 1.84 -31.86
C LEU A 207 13.44 1.87 -33.40
N GLY A 208 14.25 2.68 -34.09
CA GLY A 208 14.34 2.70 -35.55
C GLY A 208 14.86 1.39 -36.13
N GLU A 209 15.96 0.84 -35.61
CA GLU A 209 16.54 -0.45 -36.01
C GLU A 209 15.51 -1.58 -35.90
N ILE A 210 14.76 -1.63 -34.80
CA ILE A 210 13.69 -2.61 -34.59
C ILE A 210 12.55 -2.44 -35.61
N ARG A 211 12.11 -1.20 -35.89
CA ARG A 211 11.08 -0.95 -36.90
C ARG A 211 11.52 -1.39 -38.29
N THR A 212 12.76 -1.10 -38.66
CA THR A 212 13.32 -1.51 -39.95
C THR A 212 13.32 -3.03 -40.07
N TRP A 213 13.75 -3.74 -39.03
CA TRP A 213 13.70 -5.20 -39.00
C TRP A 213 12.28 -5.75 -39.14
N VAL A 214 11.30 -5.16 -38.45
CA VAL A 214 9.89 -5.55 -38.59
C VAL A 214 9.39 -5.39 -40.04
N ARG A 215 9.74 -4.27 -40.69
CA ARG A 215 9.37 -4.04 -42.10
C ARG A 215 10.00 -5.07 -43.03
N MET A 216 11.28 -5.40 -42.81
CA MET A 216 11.98 -6.42 -43.59
C MET A 216 11.43 -7.84 -43.38
N THR A 217 10.79 -8.11 -42.24
CA THR A 217 10.21 -9.42 -41.92
C THR A 217 8.81 -9.60 -42.51
N GLU A 218 8.21 -8.55 -43.09
CA GLU A 218 6.89 -8.55 -43.74
C GLU A 218 5.79 -9.31 -42.96
N PRO A 219 5.48 -8.90 -41.71
CA PRO A 219 4.48 -9.60 -40.91
C PRO A 219 3.10 -9.58 -41.56
N ASN A 220 2.36 -10.67 -41.38
CA ASN A 220 0.98 -10.74 -41.81
C ASN A 220 0.11 -9.77 -40.97
N LEU A 221 -0.26 -8.64 -41.57
CA LEU A 221 -1.04 -7.59 -40.91
C LEU A 221 -2.50 -7.98 -40.61
N SER A 222 -2.99 -9.12 -41.09
CA SER A 222 -4.33 -9.64 -40.73
C SER A 222 -4.38 -10.32 -39.36
N ARG A 223 -3.22 -10.51 -38.71
CA ARG A 223 -3.11 -11.09 -37.36
C ARG A 223 -2.01 -10.42 -36.55
N SER A 224 -2.14 -10.46 -35.24
CA SER A 224 -1.03 -10.05 -34.36
C SER A 224 0.14 -11.00 -34.56
N THR A 225 1.34 -10.44 -34.72
CA THR A 225 2.58 -11.20 -34.89
C THR A 225 3.51 -10.91 -33.73
N HIS A 226 4.14 -11.96 -33.21
CA HIS A 226 4.86 -11.93 -31.94
C HIS A 226 6.20 -12.65 -32.09
N TRP A 227 7.27 -12.01 -31.66
CA TRP A 227 8.61 -12.57 -31.64
C TRP A 227 9.19 -12.46 -30.25
N TRP A 228 9.84 -13.52 -29.80
CA TRP A 228 10.71 -13.42 -28.64
C TRP A 228 11.89 -12.53 -28.97
N GLN A 229 12.47 -11.91 -27.94
CA GLN A 229 13.70 -11.16 -28.10
C GLN A 229 14.78 -11.99 -28.84
N THR A 230 14.84 -13.30 -28.59
CA THR A 230 15.80 -14.25 -29.20
C THR A 230 15.58 -14.51 -30.68
N ASP A 231 14.42 -14.14 -31.23
CA ASP A 231 14.11 -14.36 -32.63
C ASP A 231 14.61 -13.20 -33.51
N LEU A 232 14.95 -12.05 -32.91
CA LEU A 232 15.54 -10.91 -33.62
C LEU A 232 17.00 -11.20 -33.98
N THR A 233 17.48 -10.57 -35.05
CA THR A 233 18.85 -10.74 -35.58
C THR A 233 19.52 -9.39 -35.85
N GLY A 234 20.85 -9.39 -35.93
CA GLY A 234 21.66 -8.21 -36.29
C GLY A 234 21.44 -7.01 -35.37
N GLU A 235 21.45 -5.81 -35.95
CA GLU A 235 21.31 -4.53 -35.24
C GLU A 235 20.02 -4.47 -34.40
N ALA A 236 18.90 -5.00 -34.90
CA ALA A 236 17.64 -5.01 -34.17
C ALA A 236 17.72 -5.83 -32.87
N ARG A 237 18.47 -6.95 -32.87
CA ARG A 237 18.70 -7.74 -31.65
C ARG A 237 19.52 -6.95 -30.64
N GLU A 238 20.58 -6.29 -31.10
CA GLU A 238 21.44 -5.47 -30.24
C GLU A 238 20.67 -4.26 -29.68
N ALA A 239 19.87 -3.57 -30.49
CA ALA A 239 18.96 -2.52 -30.05
C ALA A 239 18.00 -3.01 -28.97
N PHE A 240 17.36 -4.15 -29.18
CA PHE A 240 16.45 -4.71 -28.19
C PHE A 240 17.21 -5.05 -26.89
N ASP A 241 18.40 -5.66 -26.99
CA ASP A 241 19.23 -5.96 -25.83
C ASP A 241 19.63 -4.70 -25.04
N ARG A 242 20.00 -3.60 -25.73
CA ARG A 242 20.28 -2.30 -25.10
C ARG A 242 19.05 -1.74 -24.40
N LEU A 243 17.90 -1.69 -25.09
CA LEU A 243 16.64 -1.17 -24.54
C LEU A 243 16.13 -1.98 -23.34
N SER A 244 16.31 -3.31 -23.35
CA SER A 244 15.95 -4.19 -22.23
C SER A 244 16.73 -3.91 -20.94
N ARG A 245 17.86 -3.19 -21.05
CA ARG A 245 18.73 -2.80 -19.94
C ARG A 245 18.81 -1.27 -19.79
N ASP A 246 17.84 -0.54 -20.34
CA ASP A 246 17.85 0.91 -20.34
C ASP A 246 17.78 1.48 -18.91
N ALA A 247 18.71 2.39 -18.62
CA ALA A 247 18.85 2.98 -17.30
C ALA A 247 17.65 3.87 -16.92
N SER A 248 16.99 4.51 -17.90
CA SER A 248 15.85 5.39 -17.68
C SER A 248 14.62 4.59 -17.25
N LEU A 249 14.37 3.45 -17.90
CA LEU A 249 13.29 2.52 -17.53
C LEU A 249 13.50 1.95 -16.12
N MET A 250 14.70 1.49 -15.80
CA MET A 250 15.01 0.99 -14.46
C MET A 250 14.96 2.10 -13.40
N ALA A 251 15.41 3.32 -13.72
CA ALA A 251 15.36 4.46 -12.82
C ALA A 251 13.91 4.88 -12.50
N MET A 252 13.01 4.84 -13.49
CA MET A 252 11.58 5.08 -13.29
C MET A 252 11.00 4.10 -12.24
N ILE A 253 11.28 2.80 -12.38
CA ILE A 253 10.82 1.77 -11.43
C ILE A 253 11.47 1.95 -10.06
N ARG A 254 12.78 2.20 -10.01
CA ARG A 254 13.53 2.40 -8.77
C ARG A 254 13.02 3.61 -7.99
N ARG A 255 12.64 4.70 -8.67
CA ARG A 255 12.08 5.91 -8.05
C ARG A 255 10.75 5.63 -7.34
N PHE A 256 9.92 4.74 -7.89
CA PHE A 256 8.65 4.34 -7.25
C PHE A 256 8.89 3.60 -5.92
N HIS A 257 9.84 2.67 -5.90
CA HIS A 257 10.16 1.89 -4.71
C HIS A 257 11.00 2.64 -3.67
N GLY A 258 11.88 3.54 -4.12
CA GLY A 258 12.79 4.31 -3.28
C GLY A 258 14.10 3.60 -2.98
N THR A 259 14.86 4.15 -2.03
CA THR A 259 16.16 3.61 -1.63
C THR A 259 16.02 2.23 -1.01
N GLY A 260 16.95 1.32 -1.32
CA GLY A 260 16.95 -0.03 -0.76
C GLY A 260 16.25 -1.09 -1.61
N TYR A 261 15.94 -0.73 -2.84
CA TYR A 261 15.39 -1.61 -3.84
C TYR A 261 16.36 -1.73 -5.01
N GLU A 262 16.52 -2.96 -5.47
CA GLU A 262 17.17 -3.24 -6.73
C GLU A 262 16.12 -3.46 -7.83
N VAL A 263 16.52 -3.17 -9.06
CA VAL A 263 15.70 -3.38 -10.25
C VAL A 263 16.58 -4.04 -11.29
N HIS A 264 16.16 -5.20 -11.78
CA HIS A 264 16.90 -6.01 -12.75
C HIS A 264 16.01 -6.43 -13.92
N PRO A 265 16.55 -6.55 -15.13
CA PRO A 265 15.80 -7.01 -16.28
C PRO A 265 15.45 -8.51 -16.19
N VAL A 266 14.29 -8.89 -16.72
CA VAL A 266 13.82 -10.28 -16.81
C VAL A 266 13.71 -10.66 -18.28
N LEU A 267 14.84 -11.09 -18.85
CA LEU A 267 14.98 -11.26 -20.30
C LEU A 267 14.17 -12.43 -20.89
N GLY A 268 13.86 -13.45 -20.07
CA GLY A 268 13.17 -14.66 -20.53
C GLY A 268 11.71 -14.48 -20.96
N MET A 269 11.17 -13.27 -20.85
CA MET A 269 9.78 -12.91 -21.19
C MET A 269 9.69 -11.79 -22.23
N ASN A 270 10.83 -11.24 -22.65
CA ASN A 270 10.85 -10.07 -23.51
C ASN A 270 10.33 -10.41 -24.90
N GLU A 271 9.40 -9.59 -25.38
CA GLU A 271 8.66 -9.85 -26.62
C GLU A 271 8.56 -8.59 -27.47
N LEU A 272 8.71 -8.74 -28.78
CA LEU A 272 8.30 -7.76 -29.78
C LEU A 272 6.96 -8.19 -30.35
N TYR A 273 6.02 -7.26 -30.51
CA TYR A 273 4.78 -7.59 -31.22
C TYR A 273 4.30 -6.47 -32.15
N VAL A 274 3.66 -6.91 -33.22
CA VAL A 274 2.95 -6.09 -34.21
C VAL A 274 1.47 -6.36 -34.06
N THR A 275 0.68 -5.29 -33.91
CA THR A 275 -0.76 -5.41 -33.66
C THR A 275 -1.51 -5.67 -34.98
N GLY A 276 -2.22 -6.80 -35.12
CA GLY A 276 -3.16 -7.05 -36.22
C GLY A 276 -4.60 -6.60 -35.88
N PRO A 277 -5.59 -6.62 -36.80
CA PRO A 277 -6.97 -6.20 -36.56
C PRO A 277 -7.67 -7.07 -35.50
N PRO A 278 -8.69 -6.54 -34.79
CA PRO A 278 -9.43 -7.33 -33.81
C PRO A 278 -10.21 -8.45 -34.50
N LYS A 279 -10.18 -9.67 -33.93
CA LYS A 279 -11.00 -10.80 -34.37
C LYS A 279 -12.14 -11.01 -33.38
N GLN A 280 -13.36 -11.23 -33.88
CA GLN A 280 -14.47 -11.73 -33.06
C GLN A 280 -14.23 -13.23 -32.79
N SER A 281 -14.45 -13.68 -31.56
CA SER A 281 -14.45 -15.10 -31.12
C SER A 281 -13.11 -15.85 -30.95
N THR A 282 -11.98 -15.16 -30.70
CA THR A 282 -10.68 -15.80 -30.37
C THR A 282 -10.22 -15.51 -28.94
N SER A 283 -9.17 -16.18 -28.47
CA SER A 283 -8.51 -15.90 -27.18
C SER A 283 -7.97 -14.46 -27.08
N ASP A 284 -7.83 -13.73 -28.20
CA ASP A 284 -7.52 -12.29 -28.22
C ASP A 284 -8.57 -11.45 -27.48
N THR A 285 -9.79 -11.95 -27.33
CA THR A 285 -10.85 -11.31 -26.53
C THR A 285 -10.39 -11.06 -25.09
N VAL A 286 -9.47 -11.88 -24.57
CA VAL A 286 -8.86 -11.69 -23.24
C VAL A 286 -8.24 -10.30 -23.11
N PHE A 287 -7.59 -9.79 -24.15
CA PHE A 287 -6.94 -8.47 -24.09
C PHE A 287 -7.93 -7.31 -24.05
N TYR A 288 -9.14 -7.51 -24.58
CA TYR A 288 -10.22 -6.51 -24.59
C TYR A 288 -11.12 -6.60 -23.34
N MET A 289 -10.96 -7.62 -22.51
CA MET A 289 -11.56 -7.69 -21.17
C MET A 289 -10.54 -7.35 -20.09
N GLY A 290 -11.02 -6.98 -18.91
CA GLY A 290 -10.15 -6.75 -17.76
C GLY A 290 -9.38 -8.02 -17.42
N HIS A 291 -8.06 -7.96 -17.41
CA HIS A 291 -7.21 -9.06 -17.02
C HIS A 291 -5.96 -8.57 -16.29
N VAL A 292 -5.27 -9.52 -15.65
CA VAL A 292 -3.93 -9.35 -15.09
C VAL A 292 -3.05 -10.38 -15.79
N ASP A 293 -1.81 -10.02 -16.11
CA ASP A 293 -0.94 -10.87 -16.92
C ASP A 293 -0.42 -12.10 -16.17
N GLY A 294 -0.29 -12.03 -14.84
CA GLY A 294 0.28 -13.10 -14.03
C GLY A 294 -0.50 -13.42 -12.76
N PRO A 295 -0.34 -14.65 -12.22
CA PRO A 295 -1.09 -15.10 -11.06
C PRO A 295 -0.41 -14.78 -9.72
N TRP A 296 0.84 -14.32 -9.73
CA TRP A 296 1.70 -14.21 -8.53
C TRP A 296 1.47 -12.91 -7.75
N SER A 297 0.21 -12.61 -7.48
CA SER A 297 -0.25 -11.36 -6.84
C SER A 297 0.16 -11.25 -5.37
N VAL A 298 0.47 -12.35 -4.70
CA VAL A 298 0.88 -12.39 -3.29
C VAL A 298 2.40 -12.56 -3.17
N PHE A 299 3.12 -11.45 -3.36
CA PHE A 299 4.57 -11.34 -3.16
C PHE A 299 4.88 -10.01 -2.48
N PRO A 300 4.66 -9.88 -1.16
CA PRO A 300 4.81 -8.62 -0.44
C PRO A 300 6.21 -8.05 -0.62
N GLY A 301 6.28 -6.76 -0.96
CA GLY A 301 7.55 -6.06 -1.13
C GLY A 301 8.30 -6.36 -2.42
N ALA A 302 7.85 -7.28 -3.29
CA ALA A 302 8.45 -7.51 -4.61
C ALA A 302 7.42 -7.37 -5.74
N ARG A 303 7.85 -6.84 -6.88
CA ARG A 303 7.00 -6.59 -8.05
C ARG A 303 7.73 -6.97 -9.31
N LEU A 304 7.00 -7.57 -10.25
CA LEU A 304 7.48 -7.74 -11.61
C LEU A 304 6.69 -6.79 -12.50
N TYR A 305 7.40 -5.93 -13.20
CA TYR A 305 6.84 -4.94 -14.10
C TYR A 305 6.89 -5.46 -15.53
N ARG A 306 5.75 -5.37 -16.23
CA ARG A 306 5.72 -5.32 -17.69
C ARG A 306 5.82 -3.86 -18.10
N CYS A 307 6.76 -3.57 -18.98
CA CYS A 307 6.96 -2.25 -19.57
C CYS A 307 6.69 -2.34 -21.07
N MET A 308 5.61 -1.69 -21.50
CA MET A 308 5.28 -1.52 -22.90
C MET A 308 6.07 -0.33 -23.43
N VAL A 309 6.81 -0.50 -24.52
CA VAL A 309 7.57 0.58 -25.19
C VAL A 309 7.15 0.64 -26.65
N ALA A 310 6.51 1.74 -27.03
CA ALA A 310 6.06 1.92 -28.41
C ALA A 310 7.26 2.28 -29.31
N ALA A 311 7.50 1.45 -30.33
CA ALA A 311 8.51 1.73 -31.34
C ALA A 311 7.93 2.60 -32.46
N SER A 312 6.67 2.40 -32.83
CA SER A 312 5.96 3.19 -33.84
C SER A 312 4.87 4.08 -33.24
N GLU A 313 4.32 4.97 -34.07
CA GLU A 313 3.10 5.70 -33.74
C GLU A 313 1.92 4.76 -33.51
N ASN A 314 0.92 5.24 -32.77
CA ASN A 314 -0.27 4.51 -32.39
C ASN A 314 -1.47 5.46 -32.32
N ALA A 315 -2.31 5.40 -33.35
CA ALA A 315 -3.53 6.18 -33.42
C ALA A 315 -4.74 5.42 -32.83
N GLU A 316 -4.71 4.09 -32.82
CA GLU A 316 -5.90 3.27 -32.57
C GLU A 316 -6.02 2.71 -31.15
N VAL A 317 -4.93 2.25 -30.54
CA VAL A 317 -4.99 1.38 -29.34
C VAL A 317 -4.73 2.18 -28.07
N THR A 318 -5.65 2.10 -27.12
CA THR A 318 -5.47 2.65 -25.77
C THR A 318 -5.47 1.52 -24.75
N THR A 319 -4.48 1.49 -23.85
CA THR A 319 -4.46 0.59 -22.69
C THR A 319 -5.07 1.31 -21.48
N HIS A 320 -6.05 0.68 -20.85
CA HIS A 320 -6.81 1.24 -19.73
C HIS A 320 -6.45 0.56 -18.42
N PHE A 321 -6.24 1.36 -17.37
CA PHE A 321 -5.95 0.92 -16.02
C PHE A 321 -7.09 1.34 -15.09
N PRO A 322 -8.12 0.50 -14.91
CA PRO A 322 -9.29 0.83 -14.08
C PRO A 322 -8.98 1.02 -12.60
N MET A 323 -7.93 0.40 -12.07
CA MET A 323 -7.65 0.42 -10.63
C MET A 323 -7.00 1.74 -10.17
N ILE A 324 -6.34 2.48 -11.07
CA ILE A 324 -5.79 3.80 -10.76
C ILE A 324 -6.79 4.94 -10.97
N GLY A 325 -7.86 4.69 -11.74
CA GLY A 325 -8.96 5.62 -12.01
C GLY A 325 -9.92 5.82 -10.84
N ALA A 326 -10.91 6.70 -11.02
CA ALA A 326 -11.93 7.01 -10.02
C ALA A 326 -12.92 5.84 -9.80
N ASP A 327 -13.21 5.11 -10.87
CA ASP A 327 -13.91 3.84 -10.85
C ASP A 327 -13.58 3.04 -12.12
N TYR A 328 -14.10 1.81 -12.19
CA TYR A 328 -13.87 0.91 -13.33
C TYR A 328 -14.41 1.47 -14.66
N ALA A 329 -15.44 2.33 -14.63
CA ALA A 329 -16.02 2.92 -15.82
C ALA A 329 -15.26 4.18 -16.29
N GLN A 330 -14.43 4.76 -15.41
CA GLN A 330 -13.56 5.90 -15.69
C GLN A 330 -12.09 5.50 -15.47
N PRO A 331 -11.55 4.57 -16.28
CA PRO A 331 -10.16 4.17 -16.17
C PRO A 331 -9.22 5.29 -16.62
N GLU A 332 -7.97 5.22 -16.18
CA GLU A 332 -6.89 6.03 -16.75
C GLU A 332 -6.33 5.30 -17.98
N GLY A 333 -6.31 5.97 -19.13
CA GLY A 333 -5.93 5.38 -20.42
C GLY A 333 -4.60 5.92 -20.95
N TYR A 334 -3.81 5.05 -21.57
CA TYR A 334 -2.52 5.39 -22.19
C TYR A 334 -2.52 4.95 -23.66
N ARG A 335 -2.40 5.92 -24.55
CA ARG A 335 -2.17 5.71 -25.99
C ARG A 335 -0.71 6.09 -26.28
N LEU A 336 0.15 5.08 -26.37
CA LEU A 336 1.61 5.26 -26.43
C LEU A 336 2.08 5.57 -27.86
N GLU A 337 2.79 6.68 -28.06
CA GLU A 337 3.47 7.02 -29.32
C GLU A 337 4.94 6.56 -29.29
N THR A 338 5.66 6.71 -30.41
CA THR A 338 7.09 6.34 -30.48
C THR A 338 7.89 6.91 -29.31
N GLY A 339 8.59 6.02 -28.61
CA GLY A 339 9.40 6.33 -27.43
C GLY A 339 8.61 6.36 -26.12
N ASP A 340 7.29 6.48 -26.15
CA ASP A 340 6.50 6.40 -24.92
C ASP A 340 6.56 5.01 -24.33
N SER A 341 6.67 4.96 -23.00
CA SER A 341 6.71 3.73 -22.24
C SER A 341 5.80 3.80 -21.02
N VAL A 342 5.13 2.68 -20.74
CA VAL A 342 4.35 2.49 -19.52
C VAL A 342 4.69 1.17 -18.89
N ALA A 343 5.09 1.21 -17.61
CA ALA A 343 5.36 0.04 -16.79
C ALA A 343 4.26 -0.16 -15.75
N PHE A 344 3.82 -1.40 -15.58
CA PHE A 344 2.80 -1.77 -14.60
C PHE A 344 3.09 -3.16 -14.03
N ASP A 345 2.55 -3.45 -12.84
CA ASP A 345 2.79 -4.73 -12.15
C ASP A 345 2.08 -5.88 -12.87
N PHE A 346 2.87 -6.75 -13.50
CA PHE A 346 2.44 -7.91 -14.28
C PHE A 346 1.47 -8.80 -13.49
N ASN A 347 1.66 -8.95 -12.18
CA ASN A 347 0.89 -9.88 -11.37
C ASN A 347 -0.29 -9.23 -10.62
N ARG A 348 -0.49 -7.91 -10.74
CA ARG A 348 -1.47 -7.19 -9.90
C ARG A 348 -2.26 -6.12 -10.63
N GLU A 349 -1.71 -5.53 -11.69
CA GLU A 349 -2.35 -4.41 -12.36
C GLU A 349 -3.42 -4.93 -13.33
N LEU A 350 -4.67 -4.65 -12.99
CA LEU A 350 -5.81 -4.93 -13.86
C LEU A 350 -5.80 -3.94 -15.02
N HIS A 351 -5.84 -4.47 -16.24
CA HIS A 351 -5.85 -3.65 -17.45
C HIS A 351 -6.60 -4.32 -18.59
N TYR A 352 -6.90 -3.54 -19.62
CA TYR A 352 -7.48 -3.99 -20.88
C TYR A 352 -7.18 -2.99 -21.99
N ILE A 353 -7.37 -3.37 -23.24
CA ILE A 353 -7.22 -2.47 -24.39
C ILE A 353 -8.56 -2.15 -25.04
N THR A 354 -8.66 -0.95 -25.61
CA THR A 354 -9.72 -0.61 -26.57
C THR A 354 -9.09 -0.11 -27.86
N ARG A 355 -9.84 -0.23 -28.96
CA ARG A 355 -9.48 0.38 -30.23
C ARG A 355 -10.48 1.45 -30.61
N ASP A 356 -9.95 2.55 -31.12
CA ASP A 356 -10.72 3.58 -31.78
C ASP A 356 -10.97 3.18 -33.24
N PRO A 357 -12.22 2.82 -33.62
CA PRO A 357 -12.53 2.39 -34.98
C PRO A 357 -12.47 3.54 -35.99
N SER A 358 -12.44 4.79 -35.53
CA SER A 358 -12.38 5.97 -36.39
C SER A 358 -10.95 6.40 -36.71
N ALA A 359 -9.98 5.95 -35.92
CA ALA A 359 -8.58 6.25 -36.13
C ALA A 359 -8.03 5.46 -37.32
N LYS A 360 -7.23 6.13 -38.17
CA LYS A 360 -6.53 5.49 -39.29
C LYS A 360 -5.07 5.27 -38.92
N GLN A 361 -4.69 4.02 -38.66
CA GLN A 361 -3.29 3.66 -38.46
C GLN A 361 -2.57 3.56 -39.82
N VAL A 362 -1.60 4.45 -40.06
CA VAL A 362 -0.84 4.49 -41.33
C VAL A 362 0.23 3.40 -41.38
N GLU A 363 0.96 3.20 -40.28
CA GLU A 363 2.01 2.19 -40.16
C GLU A 363 1.64 1.12 -39.12
N PRO A 364 2.06 -0.14 -39.28
CA PRO A 364 1.81 -1.17 -38.28
C PRO A 364 2.28 -0.74 -36.88
N ARG A 365 1.43 -0.93 -35.87
CA ARG A 365 1.79 -0.63 -34.47
C ARG A 365 2.80 -1.65 -33.96
N VAL A 366 4.06 -1.22 -33.81
CA VAL A 366 5.18 -2.00 -33.27
C VAL A 366 5.41 -1.62 -31.81
N ASN A 367 5.42 -2.62 -30.91
CA ASN A 367 5.57 -2.38 -29.47
C ASN A 367 6.41 -3.49 -28.83
N LEU A 368 7.30 -3.10 -27.92
CA LEU A 368 8.13 -4.01 -27.14
C LEU A 368 7.49 -4.23 -25.77
N LYS A 369 7.50 -5.46 -25.31
CA LYS A 369 7.18 -5.83 -23.92
C LYS A 369 8.48 -6.19 -23.23
N LEU A 370 8.98 -5.26 -22.43
CA LEU A 370 10.16 -5.45 -21.59
C LEU A 370 9.71 -5.82 -20.17
N HIS A 371 10.51 -6.61 -19.45
CA HIS A 371 10.16 -7.02 -18.09
C HIS A 371 11.28 -6.71 -17.11
N PHE A 372 10.90 -6.25 -15.92
CA PHE A 372 11.82 -5.87 -14.85
C PHE A 372 11.30 -6.38 -13.51
N VAL A 373 12.18 -6.90 -12.65
CA VAL A 373 11.82 -7.27 -11.28
C VAL A 373 12.39 -6.25 -10.31
N ALA A 374 11.57 -5.79 -9.37
CA ALA A 374 11.94 -4.90 -8.29
C ALA A 374 11.75 -5.61 -6.94
N HIS A 375 12.79 -5.62 -6.10
CA HIS A 375 12.78 -6.29 -4.80
C HIS A 375 13.70 -5.57 -3.81
N PRO A 376 13.56 -5.82 -2.49
CA PRO A 376 14.50 -5.32 -1.50
C PRO A 376 15.92 -5.80 -1.81
N ASP A 377 16.91 -4.92 -1.66
CA ASP A 377 18.34 -5.18 -1.85
C ASP A 377 18.82 -6.42 -1.09
N ALA A 378 18.40 -6.57 0.17
CA ALA A 378 18.76 -7.71 1.02
C ALA A 378 18.11 -9.05 0.60
N MET A 379 17.20 -9.07 -0.38
CA MET A 379 16.36 -10.21 -0.74
C MET A 379 16.43 -10.54 -2.25
N SER A 380 17.64 -10.59 -2.81
CA SER A 380 17.85 -10.97 -4.22
C SER A 380 17.22 -12.32 -4.58
N TRP A 381 17.37 -13.33 -3.71
CA TRP A 381 16.76 -14.65 -3.89
C TRP A 381 15.22 -14.58 -4.06
N TYR A 382 14.57 -13.66 -3.35
CA TYR A 382 13.12 -13.48 -3.37
C TYR A 382 12.66 -12.86 -4.70
N GLY A 383 13.41 -11.86 -5.18
CA GLY A 383 13.21 -11.28 -6.51
C GLY A 383 13.46 -12.28 -7.64
N SER A 384 14.55 -13.05 -7.57
CA SER A 384 14.87 -14.10 -8.55
C SER A 384 13.81 -15.19 -8.60
N LEU A 385 13.25 -15.57 -7.44
CA LEU A 385 12.14 -16.53 -7.38
C LEU A 385 10.90 -15.99 -8.10
N LEU A 386 10.49 -14.75 -7.81
CA LEU A 386 9.36 -14.11 -8.48
C LEU A 386 9.58 -14.03 -10.00
N ALA A 387 10.77 -13.58 -10.43
CA ALA A 387 11.11 -13.52 -11.85
C ALA A 387 11.00 -14.88 -12.52
N LYS A 388 11.58 -15.93 -11.93
CA LYS A 388 11.53 -17.30 -12.47
C LYS A 388 10.09 -17.82 -12.56
N LEU A 389 9.30 -17.65 -11.51
CA LEU A 389 7.91 -18.13 -11.48
C LEU A 389 7.04 -17.42 -12.52
N THR A 390 7.23 -16.10 -12.68
CA THR A 390 6.51 -15.32 -13.69
C THR A 390 6.98 -15.68 -15.11
N THR A 391 8.29 -15.88 -15.35
CA THR A 391 8.79 -16.36 -16.66
C THR A 391 8.22 -17.71 -17.03
N VAL A 392 8.24 -18.68 -16.12
CA VAL A 392 7.68 -20.01 -16.37
C VAL A 392 6.18 -19.94 -16.66
N TYR A 393 5.45 -19.08 -15.94
CA TYR A 393 4.03 -18.88 -16.19
C TYR A 393 3.80 -18.27 -17.58
N ASP A 394 4.48 -17.19 -17.93
CA ASP A 394 4.29 -16.47 -19.20
C ASP A 394 4.59 -17.35 -20.41
N LEU A 395 5.68 -18.14 -20.37
CA LEU A 395 6.01 -19.11 -21.42
C LEU A 395 4.89 -20.15 -21.61
N ARG A 396 4.34 -20.68 -20.50
CA ARG A 396 3.25 -21.66 -20.55
C ARG A 396 1.94 -21.05 -21.01
N ALA A 397 1.61 -19.86 -20.49
CA ALA A 397 0.41 -19.12 -20.83
C ALA A 397 0.41 -18.78 -22.32
N ARG A 398 1.51 -18.27 -22.87
CA ARG A 398 1.65 -18.02 -24.31
C ARG A 398 1.46 -19.30 -25.14
N GLY A 399 2.08 -20.41 -24.73
CA GLY A 399 1.89 -21.70 -25.39
C GLY A 399 0.42 -22.12 -25.45
N LEU A 400 -0.32 -21.90 -24.36
CA LEU A 400 -1.75 -22.15 -24.28
C LEU A 400 -2.58 -21.16 -25.13
N PHE A 401 -2.24 -19.88 -25.12
CA PHE A 401 -2.89 -18.84 -25.95
C PHE A 401 -2.75 -19.15 -27.44
N LEU A 402 -1.55 -19.53 -27.91
CA LEU A 402 -1.32 -19.89 -29.30
C LEU A 402 -2.09 -21.15 -29.72
N GLN A 403 -2.28 -22.11 -28.81
CA GLN A 403 -3.12 -23.31 -29.06
C GLN A 403 -4.62 -23.01 -29.11
N THR A 404 -5.07 -21.87 -28.57
CA THR A 404 -6.49 -21.52 -28.40
C THR A 404 -6.91 -20.29 -29.20
N ILE A 405 -5.99 -19.72 -29.99
CA ILE A 405 -6.26 -18.56 -30.85
C ILE A 405 -7.20 -18.90 -32.02
N ASP A 406 -7.19 -20.16 -32.45
CA ASP A 406 -8.08 -20.71 -33.48
C ASP A 406 -8.51 -22.13 -33.09
N PRO A 407 -9.49 -22.28 -32.18
CA PRO A 407 -9.86 -23.58 -31.64
C PRO A 407 -10.66 -24.38 -32.68
N ASN A 408 -10.00 -25.35 -33.31
CA ASN A 408 -10.55 -26.20 -34.35
C ASN A 408 -11.08 -27.56 -33.82
N SER A 409 -11.11 -27.76 -32.50
CA SER A 409 -11.62 -28.97 -31.86
C SER A 409 -12.42 -28.69 -30.59
N TRP A 410 -13.29 -29.63 -30.19
CA TRP A 410 -14.07 -29.55 -28.95
C TRP A 410 -13.19 -29.38 -27.70
N VAL A 411 -12.05 -30.07 -27.64
CA VAL A 411 -11.09 -29.94 -26.53
C VAL A 411 -10.48 -28.53 -26.47
N GLN A 412 -10.13 -27.95 -27.63
CA GLN A 412 -9.64 -26.58 -27.69
C GLN A 412 -10.72 -25.58 -27.27
N ASN A 413 -11.97 -25.79 -27.68
CA ASN A 413 -13.11 -24.98 -27.24
C ASN A 413 -13.33 -25.03 -25.71
N LEU A 414 -13.26 -26.22 -25.10
CA LEU A 414 -13.35 -26.37 -23.65
C LEU A 414 -12.20 -25.64 -22.93
N LYS A 415 -10.97 -25.75 -23.44
CA LYS A 415 -9.80 -25.01 -22.94
C LYS A 415 -10.01 -23.49 -23.05
N THR A 416 -10.52 -23.00 -24.17
CA THR A 416 -10.84 -21.59 -24.35
C THR A 416 -11.87 -21.10 -23.33
N GLN A 417 -12.96 -21.83 -23.11
CA GLN A 417 -13.96 -21.48 -22.08
C GLN A 417 -13.38 -21.48 -20.67
N TRP A 418 -12.52 -22.44 -20.35
CA TRP A 418 -11.80 -22.49 -19.08
C TRP A 418 -10.90 -21.25 -18.87
N ILE A 419 -10.13 -20.86 -19.90
CA ILE A 419 -9.27 -19.67 -19.87
C ILE A 419 -10.10 -18.41 -19.65
N LEU A 420 -11.19 -18.23 -20.40
CA LEU A 420 -12.07 -17.07 -20.27
C LEU A 420 -12.73 -17.01 -18.89
N GLY A 421 -13.23 -18.15 -18.40
CA GLY A 421 -13.82 -18.26 -17.07
C GLY A 421 -12.83 -17.91 -15.96
N TRP A 422 -11.62 -18.45 -16.00
CA TRP A 422 -10.58 -18.12 -15.02
C TRP A 422 -10.08 -16.68 -15.12
N THR A 423 -9.91 -16.16 -16.34
CA THR A 423 -9.57 -14.74 -16.56
C THR A 423 -10.60 -13.85 -15.88
N LYS A 424 -11.89 -14.15 -16.07
CA LYS A 424 -12.97 -13.38 -15.47
C LYS A 424 -13.03 -13.50 -13.94
N ALA A 425 -12.82 -14.70 -13.41
CA ALA A 425 -12.74 -14.92 -11.98
C ALA A 425 -11.56 -14.12 -11.36
N PHE A 426 -10.39 -14.13 -12.02
CA PHE A 426 -9.22 -13.37 -11.59
C PHE A 426 -9.47 -11.86 -11.63
N GLU A 427 -10.11 -11.36 -12.71
CA GLU A 427 -10.57 -9.97 -12.83
C GLU A 427 -11.45 -9.58 -11.64
N TRP A 428 -12.50 -10.37 -11.36
CA TRP A 428 -13.43 -10.08 -10.27
C TRP A 428 -12.75 -10.07 -8.91
N ILE A 429 -11.85 -11.01 -8.65
CA ILE A 429 -11.09 -11.02 -7.40
C ILE A 429 -10.23 -9.76 -7.33
N VAL A 430 -9.46 -9.41 -8.36
CA VAL A 430 -8.62 -8.19 -8.36
C VAL A 430 -9.46 -6.92 -8.20
N ARG A 431 -10.63 -6.86 -8.84
CA ARG A 431 -11.53 -5.70 -8.85
C ARG A 431 -12.25 -5.48 -7.52
N PHE A 432 -12.79 -6.54 -6.92
CA PHE A 432 -13.70 -6.41 -5.77
C PHE A 432 -13.08 -6.84 -4.44
N VAL A 433 -12.10 -7.74 -4.44
CA VAL A 433 -11.52 -8.33 -3.23
C VAL A 433 -10.06 -7.90 -3.06
N GLY A 434 -9.22 -8.12 -4.06
CA GLY A 434 -7.77 -8.02 -4.03
C GLY A 434 -7.15 -9.30 -3.47
N TRP A 435 -6.29 -9.95 -4.25
CA TRP A 435 -5.63 -11.20 -3.83
C TRP A 435 -4.82 -11.05 -2.55
N THR A 436 -4.17 -9.90 -2.35
CA THR A 436 -3.42 -9.61 -1.12
C THR A 436 -4.34 -9.49 0.09
N ASN A 437 -5.54 -8.92 -0.06
CA ASN A 437 -6.52 -8.84 1.01
C ASN A 437 -7.09 -10.23 1.34
N LEU A 438 -7.39 -11.04 0.31
CA LEU A 438 -7.85 -12.41 0.50
C LEU A 438 -6.80 -13.25 1.23
N ALA A 439 -5.53 -13.18 0.79
CA ALA A 439 -4.43 -13.86 1.45
C ALA A 439 -4.26 -13.43 2.91
N TYR A 440 -4.40 -12.13 3.20
CA TYR A 440 -4.37 -11.63 4.58
C TYR A 440 -5.51 -12.22 5.44
N VAL A 441 -6.75 -12.19 4.95
CA VAL A 441 -7.90 -12.75 5.67
C VAL A 441 -7.73 -14.25 5.90
N LEU A 442 -7.30 -15.00 4.89
CA LEU A 442 -7.04 -16.44 5.01
C LEU A 442 -5.92 -16.74 6.00
N LEU A 443 -4.84 -15.96 5.99
CA LEU A 443 -3.74 -16.09 6.94
C LEU A 443 -4.22 -15.83 8.38
N MET A 444 -4.99 -14.76 8.61
CA MET A 444 -5.52 -14.46 9.94
C MET A 444 -6.51 -15.52 10.41
N ALA A 445 -7.32 -16.09 9.51
CA ALA A 445 -8.20 -17.20 9.82
C ALA A 445 -7.40 -18.45 10.22
N ALA A 446 -6.35 -18.80 9.47
CA ALA A 446 -5.47 -19.92 9.78
C ALA A 446 -4.76 -19.76 11.13
N ILE A 447 -4.25 -18.55 11.43
CA ILE A 447 -3.65 -18.23 12.73
C ILE A 447 -4.69 -18.39 13.85
N SER A 448 -5.91 -17.90 13.64
CA SER A 448 -6.98 -18.01 14.63
C SER A 448 -7.38 -19.46 14.91
N VAL A 449 -7.43 -20.32 13.88
CA VAL A 449 -7.64 -21.77 14.02
C VAL A 449 -6.47 -22.41 14.78
N ALA A 450 -5.23 -22.08 14.41
CA ALA A 450 -4.03 -22.63 15.07
C ALA A 450 -3.95 -22.24 16.56
N LEU A 451 -4.46 -21.06 16.92
CA LEU A 451 -4.52 -20.59 18.32
C LEU A 451 -5.78 -21.05 19.05
N GLY A 452 -6.74 -21.68 18.38
CA GLY A 452 -7.99 -22.16 18.98
C GLY A 452 -8.92 -21.05 19.47
N ASP A 453 -8.73 -19.79 19.04
CA ASP A 453 -9.55 -18.66 19.48
C ASP A 453 -9.98 -17.78 18.28
N PRO A 454 -11.29 -17.74 17.92
CA PRO A 454 -11.83 -16.93 16.82
C PRO A 454 -11.66 -15.42 17.02
N ARG A 455 -11.39 -14.96 18.26
CA ARG A 455 -11.18 -13.53 18.55
C ARG A 455 -9.98 -12.97 17.83
N TRP A 456 -8.95 -13.78 17.56
CA TRP A 456 -7.79 -13.36 16.76
C TRP A 456 -8.18 -12.97 15.34
N PHE A 457 -9.03 -13.78 14.69
CA PHE A 457 -9.52 -13.47 13.36
C PHE A 457 -10.29 -12.15 13.36
N VAL A 458 -11.24 -12.00 14.29
CA VAL A 458 -12.06 -10.78 14.41
C VAL A 458 -11.21 -9.56 14.71
N ALA A 459 -10.29 -9.63 15.68
CA ALA A 459 -9.45 -8.51 16.08
C ALA A 459 -8.55 -8.02 14.94
N THR A 460 -7.97 -8.95 14.18
CA THR A 460 -7.01 -8.61 13.13
C THR A 460 -7.68 -8.08 11.87
N THR A 461 -8.90 -8.52 11.53
CA THR A 461 -9.60 -8.05 10.32
C THR A 461 -10.49 -6.83 10.55
N SER A 462 -10.98 -6.59 11.77
CA SER A 462 -12.00 -5.55 12.03
C SER A 462 -11.49 -4.12 11.84
N PHE A 463 -10.19 -3.87 12.04
CA PHE A 463 -9.65 -2.52 12.09
C PHE A 463 -8.85 -2.09 10.84
N VAL A 464 -8.59 -3.01 9.91
CA VAL A 464 -7.71 -2.78 8.75
C VAL A 464 -8.19 -1.60 7.89
N HIS A 465 -9.50 -1.49 7.67
CA HIS A 465 -10.07 -0.41 6.85
C HIS A 465 -9.83 0.99 7.45
N TYR A 466 -9.84 1.14 8.78
CA TYR A 466 -9.47 2.42 9.41
C TYR A 466 -8.01 2.75 9.20
N ALA A 467 -7.13 1.76 9.32
CA ALA A 467 -5.72 1.94 9.06
C ALA A 467 -5.48 2.40 7.61
N ILE A 468 -6.20 1.82 6.64
CA ILE A 468 -6.19 2.24 5.23
C ILE A 468 -6.67 3.70 5.07
N TYR A 469 -7.78 4.10 5.72
CA TYR A 469 -8.28 5.48 5.68
C TYR A 469 -7.27 6.47 6.24
N ILE A 470 -6.78 6.21 7.45
CA ILE A 470 -5.84 7.09 8.14
C ILE A 470 -4.56 7.25 7.31
N ALA A 471 -4.06 6.14 6.75
CA ALA A 471 -2.87 6.13 5.91
C ALA A 471 -3.05 6.94 4.62
N THR A 472 -4.17 6.71 3.92
CA THR A 472 -4.41 7.30 2.59
C THR A 472 -4.64 8.81 2.70
N LEU A 473 -5.44 9.25 3.68
CA LEU A 473 -5.64 10.67 3.98
C LEU A 473 -4.36 11.39 4.40
N ARG A 474 -3.39 10.63 4.94
CA ARG A 474 -2.10 11.18 5.33
C ARG A 474 -1.16 11.38 4.14
N GLU A 475 -1.11 10.43 3.21
CA GLU A 475 -0.19 10.47 2.06
C GLU A 475 -0.68 11.37 0.92
N ARG A 476 -1.97 11.31 0.55
CA ARG A 476 -2.69 12.09 -0.49
C ARG A 476 -2.14 12.08 -1.93
N GLY A 477 -0.84 11.84 -2.14
CA GLY A 477 -0.20 11.86 -3.45
C GLY A 477 -0.09 10.47 -4.09
N ALA A 478 -0.29 10.42 -5.41
CA ALA A 478 -0.15 9.22 -6.24
C ALA A 478 -0.92 7.99 -5.71
N VAL A 479 -2.13 8.20 -5.19
CA VAL A 479 -3.01 7.13 -4.71
C VAL A 479 -3.67 6.42 -5.90
N SER A 480 -3.60 5.10 -5.92
CA SER A 480 -4.39 4.24 -6.82
C SER A 480 -5.80 4.17 -6.25
N PHE A 481 -6.69 5.05 -6.71
CA PHE A 481 -7.96 5.28 -6.01
C PHE A 481 -8.90 4.08 -6.07
N GLY A 482 -9.07 3.46 -7.24
CA GLY A 482 -9.85 2.23 -7.39
C GLY A 482 -9.34 1.11 -6.47
N GLU A 483 -8.02 0.95 -6.35
CA GLU A 483 -7.41 -0.04 -5.45
C GLU A 483 -7.64 0.29 -3.97
N PHE A 484 -7.44 1.55 -3.59
CA PHE A 484 -7.72 2.03 -2.24
C PHE A 484 -9.20 1.80 -1.88
N ARG A 485 -10.11 2.18 -2.76
CA ARG A 485 -11.55 1.99 -2.61
C ARG A 485 -11.91 0.53 -2.42
N ARG A 486 -11.38 -0.35 -3.26
CA ARG A 486 -11.56 -1.81 -3.13
C ARG A 486 -11.11 -2.29 -1.75
N ASN A 487 -9.88 -1.98 -1.34
CA ASN A 487 -9.31 -2.46 -0.09
C ASN A 487 -10.11 -1.98 1.12
N ALA A 488 -10.45 -0.69 1.15
CA ALA A 488 -11.23 -0.09 2.20
C ALA A 488 -12.64 -0.69 2.32
N LEU A 489 -13.34 -0.85 1.19
CA LEU A 489 -14.68 -1.44 1.18
C LEU A 489 -14.67 -2.92 1.55
N PHE A 490 -13.71 -3.69 1.03
CA PHE A 490 -13.57 -5.11 1.38
C PHE A 490 -13.40 -5.29 2.89
N PHE A 491 -12.41 -4.62 3.50
CA PHE A 491 -12.16 -4.76 4.93
C PHE A 491 -13.26 -4.15 5.80
N LYS A 492 -13.94 -3.08 5.35
CA LYS A 492 -15.11 -2.54 6.04
C LYS A 492 -16.26 -3.54 6.03
N THR A 493 -16.51 -4.20 4.90
CA THR A 493 -17.54 -5.24 4.77
C THR A 493 -17.22 -6.43 5.68
N VAL A 494 -15.97 -6.93 5.67
CA VAL A 494 -15.54 -8.00 6.59
C VAL A 494 -15.79 -7.61 8.04
N ALA A 495 -15.32 -6.44 8.46
CA ALA A 495 -15.45 -5.95 9.83
C ALA A 495 -16.92 -5.81 10.27
N LEU A 496 -17.76 -5.17 9.45
CA LEU A 496 -19.17 -4.97 9.78
C LEU A 496 -19.96 -6.28 9.77
N THR A 497 -19.68 -7.18 8.82
CA THR A 497 -20.31 -8.52 8.82
C THR A 497 -19.95 -9.29 10.08
N GLN A 498 -18.68 -9.32 10.48
CA GLN A 498 -18.25 -9.94 11.74
C GLN A 498 -18.97 -9.32 12.94
N LEU A 499 -19.00 -7.98 13.01
CA LEU A 499 -19.65 -7.27 14.11
C LEU A 499 -21.15 -7.57 14.19
N PHE A 500 -21.86 -7.59 13.06
CA PHE A 500 -23.30 -7.89 13.03
C PHE A 500 -23.61 -9.35 13.34
N VAL A 501 -22.82 -10.30 12.83
CA VAL A 501 -22.98 -11.74 13.15
C VAL A 501 -22.77 -11.98 14.63
N LEU A 502 -21.73 -11.39 15.24
CA LEU A 502 -21.49 -11.47 16.68
C LEU A 502 -22.59 -10.77 17.49
N TYR A 503 -23.06 -9.61 17.05
CA TYR A 503 -24.18 -8.94 17.73
C TYR A 503 -25.45 -9.80 17.70
N ALA A 504 -25.77 -10.37 16.54
CA ALA A 504 -26.94 -11.24 16.37
C ALA A 504 -26.84 -12.52 17.21
N SER A 505 -25.67 -13.16 17.29
CA SER A 505 -25.49 -14.40 18.06
C SER A 505 -25.57 -14.20 19.58
N PHE A 506 -25.35 -12.98 20.06
CA PHE A 506 -25.49 -12.63 21.49
C PHE A 506 -26.78 -11.87 21.81
N PHE A 507 -27.62 -11.59 20.82
CA PHE A 507 -28.81 -10.78 20.99
C PHE A 507 -29.83 -11.48 21.89
N SER A 508 -30.23 -10.83 22.98
CA SER A 508 -31.13 -11.38 24.00
C SER A 508 -32.47 -10.65 24.08
N GLY A 509 -32.98 -10.13 22.95
CA GLY A 509 -34.30 -9.49 22.86
C GLY A 509 -34.37 -8.01 23.26
N GLN A 510 -33.22 -7.34 23.43
CA GLN A 510 -33.19 -5.93 23.83
C GLN A 510 -33.54 -4.98 22.67
N LEU A 511 -34.85 -4.71 22.48
CA LEU A 511 -35.37 -3.97 21.33
C LEU A 511 -34.83 -2.55 21.19
N LEU A 512 -34.55 -1.85 22.30
CA LEU A 512 -33.94 -0.51 22.26
C LEU A 512 -32.56 -0.54 21.58
N SER A 513 -31.73 -1.54 21.92
CA SER A 513 -30.43 -1.75 21.28
C SER A 513 -30.61 -1.97 19.78
N LEU A 514 -31.49 -2.89 19.40
CA LEU A 514 -31.76 -3.21 18.00
C LEU A 514 -32.24 -1.98 17.21
N GLY A 515 -33.17 -1.20 17.78
CA GLY A 515 -33.68 0.02 17.16
C GLY A 515 -32.61 1.06 16.89
N ILE A 516 -31.71 1.31 17.86
CA ILE A 516 -30.61 2.27 17.68
C ILE A 516 -29.54 1.71 16.71
N VAL A 517 -29.24 0.41 16.75
CA VAL A 517 -28.33 -0.25 15.78
C VAL A 517 -28.85 -0.05 14.37
N VAL A 518 -30.10 -0.44 14.09
CA VAL A 518 -30.72 -0.30 12.77
C VAL A 518 -30.79 1.17 12.34
N GLY A 519 -31.27 2.06 13.22
CA GLY A 519 -31.37 3.49 12.93
C GLY A 519 -30.02 4.14 12.64
N GLY A 520 -28.98 3.83 13.43
CA GLY A 520 -27.63 4.35 13.26
C GLY A 520 -26.99 3.93 11.94
N PHE A 521 -27.05 2.64 11.60
CA PHE A 521 -26.51 2.15 10.33
C PHE A 521 -27.36 2.57 9.11
N ALA A 522 -28.68 2.71 9.26
CA ALA A 522 -29.53 3.29 8.23
C ALA A 522 -29.18 4.77 7.96
N LEU A 523 -28.93 5.55 9.01
CA LEU A 523 -28.43 6.92 8.89
C LEU A 523 -27.08 6.95 8.15
N ALA A 524 -26.15 6.06 8.49
CA ALA A 524 -24.86 5.98 7.84
C ALA A 524 -24.96 5.56 6.36
N ALA A 525 -25.80 4.57 6.04
CA ALA A 525 -26.05 4.14 4.67
C ALA A 525 -26.74 5.23 3.84
N ARG A 526 -27.70 5.94 4.44
CA ARG A 526 -28.35 7.10 3.82
C ARG A 526 -27.33 8.21 3.56
N ALA A 527 -26.47 8.53 4.53
CA ALA A 527 -25.39 9.49 4.34
C ALA A 527 -24.43 9.09 3.20
N ALA A 528 -24.06 7.81 3.11
CA ALA A 528 -23.21 7.33 2.03
C ALA A 528 -23.89 7.40 0.65
N SER A 529 -25.16 7.03 0.54
CA SER A 529 -25.91 7.12 -0.74
C SER A 529 -26.12 8.56 -1.19
N VAL A 530 -26.33 9.47 -0.23
CA VAL A 530 -26.49 10.91 -0.46
C VAL A 530 -25.16 11.59 -0.83
N LEU A 531 -24.04 11.14 -0.30
CA LEU A 531 -22.73 11.69 -0.65
C LEU A 531 -22.13 11.08 -1.93
N GLY A 532 -22.49 9.83 -2.22
CA GLY A 532 -21.87 9.02 -3.24
C GLY A 532 -20.66 8.26 -2.71
N MET A 533 -20.38 7.09 -3.28
CA MET A 533 -19.34 6.18 -2.78
C MET A 533 -17.93 6.77 -2.88
N ASN A 534 -17.62 7.49 -3.97
CA ASN A 534 -16.29 8.07 -4.16
C ASN A 534 -15.98 9.12 -3.08
N ARG A 535 -16.90 10.05 -2.83
CA ARG A 535 -16.75 11.09 -1.81
C ARG A 535 -16.78 10.54 -0.39
N THR A 536 -17.54 9.46 -0.15
CA THR A 536 -17.48 8.70 1.10
C THR A 536 -16.08 8.14 1.39
N LEU A 537 -15.28 7.94 0.35
CA LEU A 537 -13.91 7.44 0.41
C LEU A 537 -12.92 8.56 0.06
N PHE A 538 -13.20 9.78 0.48
CA PHE A 538 -12.27 10.90 0.42
C PHE A 538 -11.80 11.32 -0.99
N SER A 539 -12.57 11.02 -2.04
CA SER A 539 -12.17 11.40 -3.41
C SER A 539 -11.98 12.91 -3.57
N ALA A 540 -12.72 13.74 -2.82
CA ALA A 540 -12.56 15.18 -2.83
C ALA A 540 -11.26 15.63 -2.14
N GLU A 541 -10.92 15.02 -1.01
CA GLU A 541 -9.69 15.27 -0.26
C GLU A 541 -8.46 14.76 -1.01
N LEU A 542 -8.62 13.77 -1.90
CA LEU A 542 -7.58 13.27 -2.79
C LEU A 542 -7.49 14.05 -4.11
N GLY A 543 -8.35 15.04 -4.33
CA GLY A 543 -8.33 15.90 -5.53
C GLY A 543 -8.88 15.23 -6.80
N ILE A 544 -9.58 14.10 -6.66
CA ILE A 544 -10.22 13.37 -7.76
C ILE A 544 -11.57 14.01 -8.11
N ASP A 545 -12.26 14.46 -7.08
CA ASP A 545 -13.61 15.00 -7.15
C ASP A 545 -13.62 16.46 -6.65
N PRO A 546 -14.43 17.36 -7.23
CA PRO A 546 -14.59 18.70 -6.65
C PRO A 546 -15.29 18.62 -5.28
N PRO A 547 -14.90 19.49 -4.31
CA PRO A 547 -15.58 19.60 -3.02
C PRO A 547 -17.07 19.87 -3.19
N LEU A 548 -17.91 19.19 -2.41
CA LEU A 548 -19.36 19.30 -2.49
C LEU A 548 -19.97 19.57 -1.12
N ARG A 549 -20.74 20.66 -1.00
CA ARG A 549 -21.53 20.95 0.19
C ARG A 549 -22.97 20.51 -0.02
N LEU A 550 -23.42 19.53 0.74
CA LEU A 550 -24.77 18.98 0.67
C LEU A 550 -25.66 19.59 1.75
N ARG A 551 -26.86 20.06 1.36
CA ARG A 551 -27.91 20.56 2.28
C ARG A 551 -29.06 19.55 2.48
N ARG A 552 -29.06 18.45 1.73
CA ARG A 552 -30.08 17.41 1.79
C ARG A 552 -29.82 16.45 2.93
N PHE A 553 -30.88 16.08 3.66
CA PHE A 553 -30.80 15.16 4.79
C PHE A 553 -30.07 13.85 4.40
N PRO A 554 -29.14 13.36 5.24
CA PRO A 554 -28.83 13.85 6.60
C PRO A 554 -27.79 14.99 6.67
N TYR A 555 -27.16 15.34 5.55
CA TYR A 555 -26.26 16.49 5.50
C TYR A 555 -27.05 17.80 5.61
N GLY A 556 -26.46 18.80 6.25
CA GLY A 556 -27.13 20.07 6.57
C GLY A 556 -27.92 20.05 7.89
N PHE A 557 -28.20 18.86 8.44
CA PHE A 557 -28.87 18.70 9.74
C PHE A 557 -27.92 18.17 10.82
N LEU A 558 -27.06 17.22 10.45
CA LEU A 558 -26.12 16.59 11.36
C LEU A 558 -24.68 16.79 10.87
N PRO A 559 -23.71 17.07 11.75
CA PRO A 559 -22.30 17.06 11.39
C PRO A 559 -21.81 15.61 11.22
N HIS A 560 -21.12 15.31 10.11
CA HIS A 560 -20.59 13.97 9.81
C HIS A 560 -21.60 12.82 10.05
N PRO A 561 -22.79 12.85 9.43
CA PRO A 561 -23.89 11.92 9.74
C PRO A 561 -23.53 10.44 9.54
N MET A 562 -22.58 10.16 8.65
CA MET A 562 -22.08 8.81 8.43
C MET A 562 -21.31 8.27 9.66
N ILE A 563 -20.40 9.06 10.23
CA ILE A 563 -19.61 8.68 11.40
C ILE A 563 -20.51 8.60 12.62
N LEU A 564 -21.37 9.61 12.83
CA LEU A 564 -22.32 9.61 13.94
C LEU A 564 -23.27 8.42 13.90
N GLY A 565 -23.86 8.11 12.74
CA GLY A 565 -24.75 6.96 12.58
C GLY A 565 -24.04 5.64 12.91
N ALA A 566 -22.83 5.44 12.39
CA ALA A 566 -22.05 4.23 12.67
C ALA A 566 -21.66 4.14 14.16
N MET A 567 -21.18 5.24 14.76
CA MET A 567 -20.80 5.26 16.18
C MET A 567 -22.00 4.98 17.09
N SER A 568 -23.16 5.60 16.82
CA SER A 568 -24.39 5.35 17.58
C SER A 568 -24.83 3.89 17.48
N GLY A 569 -24.82 3.31 16.27
CA GLY A 569 -25.17 1.91 16.08
C GLY A 569 -24.22 0.96 16.82
N ILE A 570 -22.91 1.20 16.74
CA ILE A 570 -21.89 0.38 17.42
C ILE A 570 -21.97 0.53 18.95
N ALA A 571 -22.17 1.75 19.45
CA ALA A 571 -22.31 2.01 20.88
C ALA A 571 -23.56 1.33 21.45
N ALA A 572 -24.67 1.32 20.70
CA ALA A 572 -25.90 0.66 21.13
C ALA A 572 -25.74 -0.86 21.30
N MET A 573 -24.85 -1.52 20.55
CA MET A 573 -24.57 -2.95 20.75
C MET A 573 -24.07 -3.27 22.18
N LEU A 574 -23.46 -2.29 22.87
CA LEU A 574 -23.01 -2.44 24.27
C LEU A 574 -24.16 -2.45 25.28
N LEU A 575 -25.39 -2.14 24.87
CA LEU A 575 -26.56 -2.28 25.72
C LEU A 575 -26.85 -3.75 26.03
N VAL A 576 -26.50 -4.66 25.11
CA VAL A 576 -26.65 -6.11 25.26
C VAL A 576 -25.57 -6.65 26.20
N PRO A 577 -25.89 -7.11 27.43
CA PRO A 577 -24.88 -7.41 28.44
C PRO A 577 -23.94 -8.55 28.05
N SER A 578 -24.47 -9.61 27.44
CA SER A 578 -23.72 -10.79 26.98
C SER A 578 -22.70 -10.45 25.90
N PHE A 579 -23.13 -9.62 24.92
CA PHE A 579 -22.27 -9.10 23.87
C PHE A 579 -21.20 -8.17 24.45
N ARG A 580 -21.57 -7.23 25.33
CA ARG A 580 -20.63 -6.31 25.98
C ARG A 580 -19.55 -7.06 26.77
N ALA A 581 -19.92 -8.09 27.51
CA ALA A 581 -18.97 -8.89 28.29
C ALA A 581 -17.95 -9.61 27.39
N SER A 582 -18.37 -10.09 26.21
CA SER A 582 -17.53 -10.90 25.32
C SER A 582 -16.75 -10.08 24.29
N PHE A 583 -17.36 -9.01 23.78
CA PHE A 583 -16.90 -8.23 22.63
C PHE A 583 -17.00 -6.71 22.84
N GLY A 584 -17.18 -6.22 24.07
CA GLY A 584 -17.20 -4.79 24.35
C GLY A 584 -15.93 -4.07 23.91
N TRP A 585 -14.78 -4.75 23.94
CA TRP A 585 -13.51 -4.26 23.42
C TRP A 585 -13.54 -3.98 21.92
N LEU A 586 -14.32 -4.76 21.15
CA LEU A 586 -14.46 -4.59 19.69
C LEU A 586 -15.19 -3.29 19.38
N CYS A 587 -16.33 -3.05 20.05
CA CYS A 587 -17.05 -1.78 19.96
C CYS A 587 -16.19 -0.60 20.40
N ALA A 588 -15.49 -0.70 21.53
CA ALA A 588 -14.58 0.35 22.00
C ALA A 588 -13.50 0.66 20.95
N GLY A 589 -12.89 -0.36 20.35
CA GLY A 589 -11.91 -0.21 19.28
C GLY A 589 -12.49 0.52 18.06
N HIS A 590 -13.67 0.12 17.58
CA HIS A 590 -14.33 0.79 16.46
C HIS A 590 -14.66 2.26 16.76
N LEU A 591 -15.17 2.56 17.96
CA LEU A 591 -15.47 3.93 18.39
C LEU A 591 -14.21 4.79 18.45
N CYS A 592 -13.11 4.26 19.01
CA CYS A 592 -11.82 4.94 19.03
C CYS A 592 -11.28 5.19 17.61
N CYS A 593 -11.39 4.22 16.70
CA CYS A 593 -10.97 4.39 15.32
C CYS A 593 -11.81 5.43 14.57
N TYR A 594 -13.13 5.44 14.75
CA TYR A 594 -14.00 6.47 14.17
C TYR A 594 -13.67 7.86 14.73
N ALA A 595 -13.48 7.99 16.04
CA ALA A 595 -13.05 9.24 16.66
C ALA A 595 -11.70 9.72 16.11
N THR A 596 -10.77 8.80 15.85
CA THR A 596 -9.46 9.10 15.26
C THR A 596 -9.60 9.60 13.82
N VAL A 597 -10.40 8.94 12.98
CA VAL A 597 -10.67 9.37 11.61
C VAL A 597 -11.35 10.74 11.60
N LEU A 598 -12.35 10.95 12.46
CA LEU A 598 -13.03 12.24 12.59
C LEU A 598 -12.07 13.35 13.05
N ALA A 599 -11.24 13.09 14.06
CA ALA A 599 -10.24 14.04 14.54
C ALA A 599 -9.25 14.41 13.43
N GLN A 600 -8.81 13.43 12.62
CA GLN A 600 -7.96 13.66 11.46
C GLN A 600 -8.66 14.57 10.43
N GLU A 601 -9.94 14.32 10.12
CA GLU A 601 -10.73 15.13 9.18
C GLU A 601 -10.89 16.58 9.67
N ILE A 602 -11.21 16.78 10.95
CA ILE A 602 -11.38 18.11 11.58
C ILE A 602 -10.06 18.87 11.60
N LEU A 603 -8.97 18.26 12.07
CA LEU A 603 -7.65 18.89 12.14
C LEU A 603 -7.17 19.33 10.76
N ARG A 604 -7.47 18.54 9.72
CA ARG A 604 -7.12 18.87 8.33
C ARG A 604 -7.98 20.00 7.77
N SER A 605 -9.27 20.00 8.05
CA SER A 605 -10.18 21.07 7.61
C SER A 605 -9.78 22.44 8.17
N ARG A 606 -9.22 22.47 9.39
CA ARG A 606 -8.64 23.69 9.98
C ARG A 606 -7.39 24.15 9.22
N GLN A 607 -6.43 23.25 9.00
CA GLN A 607 -5.19 23.56 8.26
C GLN A 607 -5.43 24.09 6.85
N SER A 608 -6.42 23.55 6.13
CA SER A 608 -6.76 24.03 4.78
C SER A 608 -7.47 25.38 4.79
N SER A 609 -8.25 25.68 5.83
CA SER A 609 -8.90 26.98 6.02
C SER A 609 -7.87 28.08 6.34
N ASP A 610 -6.92 27.78 7.23
CA ASP A 610 -5.84 28.70 7.61
C ASP A 610 -4.93 29.00 6.39
N SER A 611 -4.63 27.99 5.57
CA SER A 611 -3.81 28.17 4.37
C SER A 611 -4.49 29.03 3.29
N ARG A 612 -5.83 29.02 3.23
CA ARG A 612 -6.59 29.89 2.30
C ARG A 612 -6.73 31.32 2.81
N ALA A 613 -6.84 31.52 4.13
CA ALA A 613 -6.89 32.85 4.74
C ALA A 613 -5.56 33.62 4.59
N VAL A 614 -4.43 32.92 4.47
CA VAL A 614 -3.10 33.53 4.23
C VAL A 614 -2.87 33.88 2.75
N LEU A 615 -3.64 33.30 1.82
CA LEU A 615 -3.50 33.51 0.37
C LEU A 615 -4.59 34.40 -0.24
N SER A 616 -5.53 34.92 0.55
CA SER A 616 -6.41 36.01 0.13
C SER A 616 -5.66 37.34 0.33
N PRO A 617 -5.26 38.06 -0.73
CA PRO A 617 -4.81 39.43 -0.57
C PRO A 617 -6.01 40.27 -0.10
N ASN A 618 -5.82 40.99 1.01
CA ASN A 618 -6.52 42.26 1.17
C ASN A 618 -5.97 43.24 0.13
#